data_AF-A0ABD3HP50-F1
#
_entry.id   AF-A0ABD3HP50-F1
#
_cell.length_a   1.000
_cell.length_b   1.000
_cell.length_c   1.000
_cell.angle_alpha   90.00
_cell.angle_beta   90.00
_cell.angle_gamma   90.00
#
_symmetry.space_group_name_H-M   'P 1'
#
loop_
_entity.id
_entity.type
_entity.pdbx_description
1 polymer ?
#
loop_
_entity_poly.entity_id
_entity_poly.type
_entity_poly.pdbx_seq_one_letter_code
_entity_poly.pdbx_strand_id
1 'polypeptide(L)'
;MDIYLEPLVEELKQLWEGVRAYDASTQCPREDRWFTLHAISMWTIHDSPGLGFISGLAVSGTKGCPTCRPHLEAQYSPSLRSTYYLGHEKYLPLDHPLRNGCIDPTTMTMLDYCVLETRIQEEEIPRASFGVNRMSILMELPYWDACASVVDGVDFPPYMLK
;
A
#
# COMPACT_ATOMS: atom_id res chain seq x y z
N MET A 1 -8.98 -4.18 13.44
CA MET A 1 -7.86 -3.22 13.45
C MET A 1 -8.35 -1.86 13.02
N ASP A 2 -9.20 -1.79 11.99
CA ASP A 2 -9.77 -0.57 11.41
C ASP A 2 -10.35 0.41 12.45
N ILE A 3 -10.96 -0.09 13.54
CA ILE A 3 -11.48 0.73 14.66
C ILE A 3 -10.38 1.64 15.28
N TYR A 4 -9.12 1.18 15.33
CA TYR A 4 -8.02 1.96 15.90
C TYR A 4 -7.44 2.98 14.90
N LEU A 5 -7.64 2.75 13.61
CA LEU A 5 -7.16 3.64 12.54
C LEU A 5 -8.21 4.66 12.12
N GLU A 6 -9.47 4.47 12.51
CA GLU A 6 -10.59 5.36 12.18
C GLU A 6 -10.32 6.82 12.58
N PRO A 7 -9.83 7.14 13.81
CA PRO A 7 -9.50 8.54 14.15
C PRO A 7 -8.37 9.11 13.27
N LEU A 8 -7.36 8.29 12.95
CA LEU A 8 -6.27 8.70 12.07
C LEU A 8 -6.77 8.99 10.65
N VAL A 9 -7.68 8.16 10.14
CA VAL A 9 -8.30 8.38 8.82
C VAL A 9 -9.12 9.67 8.80
N GLU A 10 -9.87 9.94 9.86
CA GLU A 10 -10.64 11.20 9.98
C GLU A 10 -9.72 12.42 9.99
N GLU A 11 -8.63 12.38 10.77
CA GLU A 11 -7.63 13.46 10.79
C GLU A 11 -6.95 13.65 9.43
N LEU A 12 -6.59 12.57 8.75
CA LEU A 12 -6.01 12.64 7.40
C LEU A 12 -6.98 13.20 6.37
N LYS A 13 -8.29 12.93 6.48
CA LYS A 13 -9.32 13.54 5.62
C LYS A 13 -9.41 15.05 5.86
N GLN A 14 -9.39 15.50 7.11
CA GLN A 14 -9.37 16.93 7.43
C GLN A 14 -8.10 17.62 6.94
N LEU A 15 -6.94 16.95 7.11
CA LEU A 15 -5.65 17.45 6.60
C LEU A 15 -5.61 17.48 5.07
N TRP A 16 -6.33 16.61 4.37
CA TRP A 16 -6.46 16.69 2.92
C TRP A 16 -7.24 17.92 2.47
N GLU A 17 -8.36 18.24 3.14
CA GLU A 17 -9.14 19.46 2.89
C GLU A 17 -8.38 20.74 3.28
N GLY A 18 -7.48 20.63 4.26
CA GLY A 18 -6.61 21.69 4.73
C GLY A 18 -7.09 22.29 6.05
N VAL A 19 -6.17 22.43 7.00
CA VAL A 19 -6.46 22.98 8.34
C VAL A 19 -5.64 24.24 8.60
N ARG A 20 -6.18 25.22 9.33
CA ARG A 20 -5.36 26.36 9.76
C ARG A 20 -4.39 25.92 10.85
N ALA A 21 -3.11 25.98 10.54
CA ALA A 21 -2.01 25.71 11.46
C ALA A 21 -1.21 26.99 11.74
N TYR A 22 -0.66 27.07 12.96
CA TYR A 22 0.19 28.17 13.38
C TYR A 22 1.67 27.75 13.29
N ASP A 23 2.49 28.54 12.62
CA ASP A 23 3.94 28.34 12.56
C ASP A 23 4.62 28.94 13.80
N ALA A 24 5.11 28.06 14.69
CA ALA A 24 5.84 28.45 15.90
C ALA A 24 7.35 28.65 15.67
N SER A 25 7.88 28.28 14.49
CA SER A 25 9.32 28.33 14.20
C SER A 25 9.80 29.74 13.87
N THR A 26 8.92 30.60 13.39
CA THR A 26 9.25 31.97 12.99
C THR A 26 9.22 32.92 14.19
N GLN A 27 10.40 33.21 14.74
CA GLN A 27 10.60 34.27 15.75
C GLN A 27 10.38 35.69 15.19
N CYS A 28 10.12 35.82 13.89
CA CYS A 28 9.97 37.10 13.24
C CYS A 28 8.53 37.64 13.42
N PRO A 29 8.34 38.90 13.82
CA PRO A 29 7.04 39.54 13.89
C PRO A 29 6.57 39.88 12.46
N ARG A 30 6.14 38.86 11.71
CA ARG A 30 5.35 39.03 10.49
C ARG A 30 3.90 38.71 10.81
N GLU A 31 3.02 39.50 10.23
CA GLU A 31 1.61 39.62 10.63
C GLU A 31 0.73 38.45 10.16
N ASP A 32 1.30 37.38 9.63
CA ASP A 32 0.55 36.18 9.27
C ASP A 32 1.36 34.90 9.57
N ARG A 33 1.26 34.44 10.82
CA ARG A 33 1.87 33.18 11.31
C ARG A 33 0.96 31.97 11.11
N TRP A 34 -0.12 32.16 10.39
CA TRP A 34 -1.12 31.13 10.16
C TRP A 34 -1.10 30.74 8.69
N PHE A 35 -1.05 29.45 8.42
CA PHE A 35 -1.07 28.92 7.07
C PHE A 35 -2.05 27.75 7.00
N THR A 36 -2.50 27.41 5.79
CA THR A 36 -3.27 26.20 5.56
C THR A 36 -2.31 25.03 5.43
N LEU A 37 -2.35 24.12 6.40
CA LEU A 37 -1.59 22.88 6.39
C LEU A 37 -2.40 21.82 5.66
N HIS A 38 -1.82 21.28 4.60
CA HIS A 38 -2.27 20.03 3.99
C HIS A 38 -1.29 18.91 4.34
N ALA A 39 -1.80 17.70 4.56
CA ALA A 39 -0.96 16.52 4.77
C ALA A 39 -1.60 15.27 4.18
N ILE A 40 -0.74 14.31 3.84
CA ILE A 40 -1.09 13.01 3.28
C ILE A 40 -0.19 11.93 3.86
N SER A 41 -0.67 10.70 3.92
CA SER A 41 0.16 9.54 4.25
C SER A 41 0.67 8.90 2.95
N MET A 42 1.98 9.04 2.69
CA MET A 42 2.61 8.48 1.48
C MET A 42 2.98 7.00 1.63
N TRP A 43 3.59 6.62 2.76
CA TRP A 43 4.01 5.24 3.03
C TRP A 43 3.82 4.87 4.49
N THR A 44 3.55 3.60 4.75
CA THR A 44 3.57 3.02 6.09
C THR A 44 4.75 2.05 6.20
N ILE A 45 5.49 2.11 7.30
CA ILE A 45 6.53 1.11 7.59
C ILE A 45 5.86 0.02 8.41
N HIS A 46 5.84 -1.18 7.86
CA HIS A 46 5.24 -2.34 8.49
C HIS A 46 6.10 -3.57 8.20
N ASP A 47 6.05 -4.53 9.11
CA ASP A 47 6.56 -5.88 8.84
C ASP A 47 5.57 -6.65 7.96
N SER A 48 5.92 -7.88 7.55
CA SER A 48 5.03 -8.69 6.70
C SER A 48 3.64 -8.93 7.33
N PRO A 49 3.50 -9.24 8.64
CA PRO A 49 2.20 -9.26 9.31
C PRO A 49 1.46 -7.92 9.22
N GLY A 50 2.14 -6.82 9.54
CA GLY A 50 1.61 -5.46 9.47
C GLY A 50 1.08 -5.09 8.09
N LEU A 51 1.77 -5.50 7.01
CA LEU A 51 1.28 -5.32 5.64
C LEU A 51 -0.08 -5.98 5.47
N GLY A 52 -0.24 -7.23 5.88
CA GLY A 52 -1.50 -7.95 5.75
C GLY A 52 -2.63 -7.29 6.53
N PHE A 53 -2.32 -6.72 7.69
CA PHE A 53 -3.30 -5.96 8.48
C PHE A 53 -3.68 -4.64 7.81
N ILE A 54 -2.71 -3.90 7.26
CA ILE A 54 -2.90 -2.55 6.73
C ILE A 54 -3.40 -2.56 5.28
N SER A 55 -3.19 -3.63 4.53
CA SER A 55 -3.66 -3.77 3.14
C SER A 55 -4.84 -4.73 3.02
N GLY A 56 -5.07 -5.57 4.04
CA GLY A 56 -6.04 -6.65 3.97
C GLY A 56 -5.64 -7.80 3.07
N LEU A 57 -4.37 -7.83 2.65
CA LEU A 57 -3.75 -8.96 1.97
C LEU A 57 -3.57 -10.15 2.91
N ALA A 58 -3.82 -11.33 2.38
CA ALA A 58 -3.37 -12.57 2.99
C ALA A 58 -1.84 -12.58 3.00
N VAL A 59 -1.26 -12.53 4.20
CA VAL A 59 0.18 -12.69 4.44
C VAL A 59 0.52 -14.07 5.01
N SER A 60 -0.48 -14.96 5.04
CA SER A 60 -0.34 -16.36 5.44
C SER A 60 -1.24 -17.26 4.59
N GLY A 61 -1.03 -18.57 4.66
CA GLY A 61 -1.78 -19.55 3.88
C GLY A 61 -1.29 -19.65 2.44
N THR A 62 -2.13 -20.16 1.54
CA THR A 62 -1.70 -20.49 0.16
C THR A 62 -1.36 -19.27 -0.70
N LYS A 63 -1.77 -18.07 -0.27
CA LYS A 63 -1.53 -16.80 -0.98
C LYS A 63 -0.73 -15.79 -0.16
N GLY A 64 0.09 -16.28 0.77
CA GLY A 64 0.78 -15.44 1.76
C GLY A 64 1.86 -14.50 1.22
N CYS A 65 2.22 -14.59 -0.07
CA CYS A 65 3.20 -13.68 -0.67
C CYS A 65 2.47 -12.53 -1.38
N PRO A 66 2.57 -11.30 -0.86
CA PRO A 66 1.84 -10.16 -1.41
C PRO A 66 2.39 -9.71 -2.77
N THR A 67 3.54 -10.22 -3.20
CA THR A 67 4.18 -9.92 -4.50
C THR A 67 3.95 -11.02 -5.54
N CYS A 68 4.00 -12.29 -5.14
CA CYS A 68 3.84 -13.41 -6.08
C CYS A 68 2.37 -13.79 -6.30
N ARG A 69 1.49 -13.47 -5.34
CA ARG A 69 0.02 -13.60 -5.38
C ARG A 69 -0.48 -14.81 -6.19
N PRO A 70 -1.07 -14.71 -7.42
CA PRO A 70 -1.65 -15.86 -8.10
C PRO A 70 -0.59 -16.82 -8.66
N HIS A 71 0.66 -16.37 -8.80
CA HIS A 71 1.79 -17.18 -9.27
C HIS A 71 2.53 -17.89 -8.13
N LEU A 72 2.06 -17.74 -6.88
CA LEU A 72 2.60 -18.46 -5.74
C LEU A 72 2.00 -19.87 -5.69
N GLU A 73 2.78 -20.87 -6.09
CA GLU A 73 2.43 -22.27 -5.90
C GLU A 73 2.73 -22.69 -4.46
N ALA A 74 1.77 -22.45 -3.56
CA ALA A 74 1.80 -22.98 -2.21
C ALA A 74 1.20 -24.39 -2.19
N GLN A 75 1.89 -25.32 -1.51
CA GLN A 75 1.42 -26.69 -1.34
C GLN A 75 1.25 -26.99 0.15
N TYR A 76 0.16 -27.68 0.49
CA TYR A 76 -0.09 -28.14 1.85
C TYR A 76 0.42 -29.57 2.01
N SER A 77 1.26 -29.81 3.01
CA SER A 77 1.69 -31.16 3.41
C SER A 77 0.80 -31.66 4.54
N PRO A 78 -0.03 -32.70 4.33
CA PRO A 78 -0.82 -33.31 5.40
C PRO A 78 0.06 -33.91 6.50
N SER A 79 1.22 -34.44 6.12
CA SER A 79 2.18 -35.08 7.03
C SER A 79 2.83 -34.07 7.98
N LEU A 80 3.17 -32.88 7.49
CA LEU A 80 3.77 -31.81 8.29
C LEU A 80 2.73 -30.88 8.91
N ARG A 81 1.46 -30.99 8.47
CA ARG A 81 0.36 -30.06 8.79
C ARG A 81 0.75 -28.60 8.56
N SER A 82 1.54 -28.36 7.52
CA SER A 82 2.09 -27.06 7.19
C SER A 82 2.00 -26.79 5.69
N THR A 83 1.89 -25.50 5.36
CA THR A 83 1.98 -25.01 3.99
C THR A 83 3.43 -24.62 3.70
N TYR A 84 3.97 -25.11 2.60
CA TYR A 84 5.26 -24.67 2.08
C TYR A 84 5.07 -23.96 0.75
N TYR A 85 5.96 -23.02 0.48
CA TYR A 85 5.94 -22.21 -0.74
C TYR A 85 7.02 -22.70 -1.68
N LEU A 86 6.64 -23.08 -2.89
CA LEU A 86 7.59 -23.37 -3.96
C LEU A 86 7.99 -22.07 -4.67
N GLY A 87 9.04 -22.13 -5.49
CA GLY A 87 9.54 -20.97 -6.22
C GLY A 87 10.41 -20.04 -5.37
N HIS A 88 11.36 -20.61 -4.60
CA HIS A 88 12.40 -19.85 -3.89
C HIS A 88 13.33 -19.06 -4.84
N GLU A 89 13.31 -19.38 -6.13
CA GLU A 89 14.12 -18.77 -7.18
C GLU A 89 13.88 -17.25 -7.32
N LYS A 90 12.71 -16.76 -6.90
CA LYS A 90 12.38 -15.34 -6.87
C LYS A 90 13.21 -14.50 -5.88
N TYR A 91 13.79 -15.14 -4.86
CA TYR A 91 14.62 -14.49 -3.86
C TYR A 91 16.10 -14.45 -4.27
N LEU A 92 16.44 -15.03 -5.43
CA LEU A 92 17.78 -14.94 -5.99
C LEU A 92 18.06 -13.50 -6.46
N PRO A 93 19.32 -13.10 -6.67
CA PRO A 93 19.67 -11.78 -7.21
C PRO A 93 18.93 -11.43 -8.52
N LEU A 94 18.71 -10.12 -8.79
CA LEU A 94 17.92 -9.64 -9.94
C LEU A 94 18.43 -10.15 -11.29
N ASP A 95 19.73 -10.35 -11.38
CA ASP A 95 20.49 -10.84 -12.53
C ASP A 95 20.61 -12.37 -12.59
N HIS A 96 20.02 -13.10 -11.65
CA HIS A 96 20.14 -14.55 -11.59
C HIS A 96 19.29 -15.24 -12.69
N PRO A 97 19.84 -16.18 -13.48
CA PRO A 97 19.13 -16.81 -14.61
C PRO A 97 17.82 -17.53 -14.26
N LEU A 98 17.69 -17.99 -13.01
CA LEU A 98 16.49 -18.66 -12.49
C LEU A 98 15.45 -17.67 -11.90
N ARG A 99 15.78 -16.38 -11.78
CA ARG A 99 14.83 -15.39 -11.24
C ARG A 99 13.87 -14.97 -12.36
N ASN A 100 12.66 -15.53 -12.34
CA ASN A 100 11.59 -15.25 -13.32
C ASN A 100 10.94 -13.85 -13.15
N GLY A 101 11.72 -12.78 -13.03
CA GLY A 101 11.24 -11.39 -13.13
C GLY A 101 10.32 -10.88 -12.02
N CYS A 102 10.20 -11.59 -10.89
CA CYS A 102 9.38 -11.12 -9.76
C CYS A 102 10.03 -9.91 -9.06
N ILE A 103 9.20 -8.88 -8.82
CA ILE A 103 9.53 -7.67 -8.04
C ILE A 103 9.95 -8.09 -6.62
N ASP A 104 10.86 -7.33 -6.02
CA ASP A 104 11.30 -7.56 -4.65
C ASP A 104 10.17 -7.22 -3.65
N PRO A 105 9.76 -8.15 -2.76
CA PRO A 105 8.73 -7.87 -1.75
C PRO A 105 9.12 -6.79 -0.73
N THR A 106 10.42 -6.50 -0.58
CA THR A 106 10.94 -5.48 0.33
C THR A 106 10.78 -4.06 -0.22
N THR A 107 10.50 -3.91 -1.52
CA THR A 107 10.35 -2.62 -2.19
C THR A 107 8.89 -2.28 -2.47
N MET A 108 7.93 -3.07 -2.00
CA MET A 108 6.53 -2.86 -2.34
C MET A 108 5.97 -1.64 -1.61
N THR A 109 5.70 -0.59 -2.39
CA THR A 109 5.18 0.69 -1.91
C THR A 109 3.66 0.68 -1.89
N MET A 110 3.06 1.68 -1.21
CA MET A 110 1.63 1.94 -1.33
C MET A 110 1.21 2.26 -2.77
N LEU A 111 2.11 2.81 -3.59
CA LEU A 111 1.86 3.05 -5.01
C LEU A 111 1.79 1.73 -5.79
N ASP A 112 2.67 0.77 -5.48
CA ASP A 112 2.57 -0.59 -6.03
C ASP A 112 1.26 -1.26 -5.63
N TYR A 113 0.76 -1.00 -4.41
CA TYR A 113 -0.57 -1.44 -3.99
C TYR A 113 -1.70 -0.79 -4.80
N CYS A 114 -1.65 0.53 -5.03
CA CYS A 114 -2.63 1.21 -5.88
C CYS A 114 -2.64 0.66 -7.31
N VAL A 115 -1.47 0.49 -7.94
CA VAL A 115 -1.35 -0.12 -9.27
C VAL A 115 -1.92 -1.54 -9.29
N LEU A 116 -1.73 -2.30 -8.20
CA LEU A 116 -2.33 -3.63 -8.05
C LEU A 116 -3.85 -3.58 -7.90
N GLU A 117 -4.42 -2.64 -7.14
CA GLU A 117 -5.88 -2.43 -7.09
C GLU A 117 -6.44 -2.02 -8.44
N THR A 118 -5.75 -1.14 -9.18
CA THR A 118 -6.18 -0.75 -10.53
C THR A 118 -6.20 -1.96 -11.47
N ARG A 119 -5.18 -2.83 -11.45
CA ARG A 119 -5.19 -4.09 -12.23
C ARG A 119 -6.30 -5.05 -11.81
N ILE A 120 -6.58 -5.17 -10.51
CA ILE A 120 -7.68 -6.00 -10.00
C ILE A 120 -9.03 -5.48 -10.53
N GLN A 121 -9.19 -4.16 -10.63
CA GLN A 121 -10.39 -3.52 -11.17
C GLN A 121 -10.49 -3.67 -12.69
N GLU A 122 -9.38 -3.51 -13.43
CA GLU A 122 -9.33 -3.63 -14.89
C GLU A 122 -9.53 -5.06 -15.40
N GLU A 123 -8.98 -6.06 -14.69
CA GLU A 123 -9.05 -7.47 -15.12
C GLU A 123 -10.34 -8.20 -14.63
N GLU A 124 -11.21 -7.53 -13.87
CA GLU A 124 -12.42 -8.10 -13.22
C GLU A 124 -12.18 -9.40 -12.42
N ILE A 125 -10.93 -9.68 -12.03
CA ILE A 125 -10.59 -10.89 -11.29
C ILE A 125 -11.09 -10.74 -9.84
N PRO A 126 -11.81 -11.73 -9.28
CA PRO A 126 -12.30 -11.65 -7.91
C PRO A 126 -11.17 -11.34 -6.91
N ARG A 127 -11.36 -10.37 -6.01
CA ARG A 127 -10.38 -10.00 -4.96
C ARG A 127 -9.88 -11.19 -4.12
N ALA A 128 -10.75 -12.17 -3.88
CA ALA A 128 -10.40 -13.43 -3.22
C ALA A 128 -9.34 -14.24 -4.00
N SER A 129 -9.30 -14.12 -5.32
CA SER A 129 -8.27 -14.71 -6.19
C SER A 129 -6.88 -14.13 -5.91
N PHE A 130 -6.79 -12.89 -5.43
CA PHE A 130 -5.54 -12.24 -5.00
C PHE A 130 -5.25 -12.36 -3.50
N GLY A 131 -6.08 -13.07 -2.74
CA GLY A 131 -5.92 -13.19 -1.29
C GLY A 131 -6.31 -11.93 -0.52
N VAL A 132 -7.07 -11.02 -1.13
CA VAL A 132 -7.64 -9.86 -0.43
C VAL A 132 -8.92 -10.33 0.25
N ASN A 133 -8.93 -10.33 1.58
CA ASN A 133 -10.10 -10.76 2.38
C ASN A 133 -10.97 -9.60 2.84
N ARG A 134 -10.37 -8.42 3.01
CA ARG A 134 -10.99 -7.17 3.45
C ARG A 134 -10.18 -6.02 2.87
N MET A 135 -10.79 -4.88 2.57
CA MET A 135 -10.03 -3.68 2.23
C MET A 135 -9.69 -2.90 3.49
N SER A 136 -8.50 -2.31 3.55
CA SER A 136 -8.15 -1.41 4.63
C SER A 136 -8.88 -0.08 4.52
N ILE A 137 -9.29 0.47 5.67
CA ILE A 137 -9.89 1.80 5.78
C ILE A 137 -8.96 2.92 5.28
N LEU A 138 -7.64 2.69 5.24
CA LEU A 138 -6.70 3.66 4.64
C LEU A 138 -6.95 3.85 3.14
N MET A 139 -7.56 2.86 2.46
CA MET A 139 -7.91 2.97 1.04
C MET A 139 -9.17 3.81 0.81
N GLU A 140 -9.84 4.28 1.88
CA GLU A 140 -10.95 5.24 1.80
C GLU A 140 -10.49 6.71 1.80
N LEU A 141 -9.18 6.95 1.81
CA LEU A 141 -8.64 8.30 1.78
C LEU A 141 -8.84 8.94 0.38
N PRO A 142 -9.30 10.19 0.32
CA PRO A 142 -9.77 10.84 -0.92
C PRO A 142 -8.66 11.08 -1.95
N TYR A 143 -7.40 11.04 -1.55
CA TYR A 143 -6.27 11.24 -2.45
C TYR A 143 -5.93 9.99 -3.28
N TRP A 144 -6.52 8.83 -2.99
CA TRP A 144 -6.37 7.65 -3.85
C TRP A 144 -7.16 7.77 -5.15
N ASP A 145 -8.31 8.46 -5.12
CA ASP A 145 -9.09 8.77 -6.32
C ASP A 145 -8.30 9.66 -7.29
N ALA A 146 -7.45 10.56 -6.74
CA ALA A 146 -6.52 11.36 -7.53
C ALA A 146 -5.36 10.52 -8.11
N CYS A 147 -4.92 9.45 -7.43
CA CYS A 147 -3.96 8.49 -7.99
C CYS A 147 -4.57 7.62 -9.09
N ALA A 148 -5.86 7.28 -9.03
CA ALA A 148 -6.51 6.51 -10.09
C ALA A 148 -6.50 7.27 -11.43
N SER A 149 -6.63 8.61 -11.41
CA SER A 149 -6.47 9.45 -12.61
C SER A 149 -5.04 9.54 -13.17
N VAL A 150 -4.03 9.04 -12.46
CA VAL A 150 -2.63 8.98 -12.93
C VAL A 150 -2.45 7.85 -13.97
N VAL A 151 -3.30 6.81 -13.92
CA VAL A 151 -3.27 5.70 -14.89
C VAL A 151 -3.77 6.16 -16.27
N ASP A 152 -4.56 7.26 -16.31
CA ASP A 152 -5.03 7.92 -17.53
C ASP A 152 -4.08 9.03 -18.06
N GLY A 153 -2.89 9.19 -17.49
CA GLY A 153 -1.83 10.04 -18.05
C GLY A 153 -1.85 11.53 -17.66
N VAL A 154 -2.34 11.89 -16.47
CA VAL A 154 -2.23 13.25 -15.93
C VAL A 154 -1.14 13.34 -14.85
N ASP A 155 -0.22 14.29 -15.03
CA ASP A 155 0.95 14.52 -14.18
C ASP A 155 0.61 14.70 -12.69
N PHE A 156 1.44 14.11 -11.82
CA PHE A 156 1.40 14.38 -10.38
C PHE A 156 1.54 15.88 -10.11
N PRO A 157 0.83 16.42 -9.10
CA PRO A 157 1.16 17.73 -8.58
C PRO A 157 2.64 17.75 -8.17
N PRO A 158 3.41 18.80 -8.50
CA PRO A 158 4.87 18.82 -8.33
C PRO A 158 5.35 18.66 -6.88
N TYR A 159 4.45 18.67 -5.89
CA TYR A 159 4.73 18.40 -4.48
C TYR A 159 4.75 16.91 -4.10
N MET A 160 4.31 16.01 -4.98
CA MET A 160 4.27 14.55 -4.75
C MET A 160 5.49 13.78 -5.27
N LEU A 161 6.38 14.43 -6.03
CA LEU A 161 7.50 13.80 -6.74
C LEU A 161 8.88 14.06 -6.10
N LYS A 162 8.96 14.11 -4.77
CA LYS A 162 10.24 14.26 -4.05
C LYS A 162 10.43 13.20 -2.98
#